data_AF-A0ABD7X0W6-F1
#
_entry.id   AF-A0ABD7X0W6-F1
#
_cell.length_a   1.000
_cell.length_b   1.000
_cell.length_c   1.000
_cell.angle_alpha   90.00
_cell.angle_beta   90.00
_cell.angle_gamma   90.00
#
_symmetry.space_group_name_H-M   'P 1'
#
loop_
_entity.id
_entity.type
_entity.pdbx_description
1 polymer ?
#
loop_
_entity_poly.entity_id
_entity_poly.type
_entity_poly.pdbx_seq_one_letter_code
_entity_poly.pdbx_strand_id
1 'polypeptide(L)'
;MSYCRECGHQLTNEHEFCPECGHPVERKEASSQGAQSQRYVESASPSREEARDLVKPSNRKTKVIAISVIAAVAILGGTYYGIDKTMMAPKAVSEKFIASVKGNDVDKVKQYVNDGQIQLEANDEQTKSFITYLHENPDVMKSISEGLAADSRALEAGVLSEDHSSYAKLEQDGKKWGIFDHYTVQVNPVYAKVQSTEDATAVYIDGKKAGAVSSDSAKKIGPFLPGTHTVKGEVQNDYGKVDSEQEIEAANGEDVSVEFDWSDHAVYVSSDYDDATLFVNGKDTKTEIGDIDYLGPLPMDGSVKLYAKRGEKKTEEVSIKKGIEDVALNFDEKNTTEATAKASAPSKNQETTDKGSEVNSGVSTSEVSSFIEQYMYATISSINSGDFSVAEPYIDSNGPKYKEQKDYTAYLIKKGITEDLLSFNVNRVTKLDDSMYKVYTTEEYDISYGDGSVKYKKFNSIHKVKELSDGSLGVYQLISSTEVK
;
A
#
# COMPACT_ATOMS: atom_id res chain seq x y z
N MET A 1 17.62 45.52 -50.59
CA MET A 1 17.48 44.26 -49.84
C MET A 1 18.87 43.70 -49.68
N SER A 2 19.33 43.51 -48.44
CA SER A 2 20.64 42.93 -48.14
C SER A 2 20.52 41.42 -48.02
N TYR A 3 21.59 40.69 -48.30
CA TYR A 3 21.66 39.24 -48.12
C TYR A 3 22.88 38.91 -47.25
N CYS A 4 22.77 37.89 -46.40
CA CYS A 4 23.87 37.41 -45.58
C CYS A 4 25.00 36.90 -46.47
N ARG A 5 26.25 37.34 -46.21
CA ARG A 5 27.40 36.95 -47.03
C ARG A 5 27.87 35.52 -46.80
N GLU A 6 27.53 34.93 -45.65
CA GLU A 6 27.91 33.57 -45.30
C GLU A 6 26.90 32.52 -45.79
N CYS A 7 25.59 32.80 -45.75
CA CYS A 7 24.56 31.82 -46.10
C CYS A 7 23.58 32.25 -47.20
N GLY A 8 23.65 33.49 -47.67
CA GLY A 8 22.77 33.98 -48.75
C GLY A 8 21.33 34.28 -48.34
N HIS A 9 20.97 34.18 -47.06
CA HIS A 9 19.63 34.50 -46.58
C HIS A 9 19.30 35.99 -46.73
N GLN A 10 18.06 36.32 -47.07
CA GLN A 10 17.60 37.70 -47.26
C GLN A 10 17.39 38.40 -45.91
N LEU A 11 18.02 39.55 -45.73
CA LEU A 11 17.98 40.32 -44.49
C LEU A 11 17.05 41.53 -44.61
N THR A 12 16.30 41.78 -43.54
CA THR A 12 15.55 43.03 -43.31
C THR A 12 16.42 44.01 -42.49
N ASN A 13 16.09 45.30 -42.53
CA ASN A 13 16.98 46.38 -42.05
C ASN A 13 17.18 46.45 -40.51
N GLU A 14 16.59 45.53 -39.75
CA GLU A 14 16.49 45.60 -38.29
C GLU A 14 17.38 44.57 -37.56
N HIS A 15 18.02 43.65 -38.27
CA HIS A 15 18.81 42.58 -37.65
C HIS A 15 20.31 42.93 -37.57
N GLU A 16 20.91 42.79 -36.37
CA GLU A 16 22.36 42.89 -36.12
C GLU A 16 23.12 41.59 -36.43
N PHE A 17 22.41 40.45 -36.39
CA PHE A 17 22.91 39.11 -36.71
C PHE A 17 21.94 38.40 -37.67
N CYS A 18 22.45 37.55 -38.55
CA CYS A 18 21.61 36.77 -39.46
C CYS A 18 20.75 35.77 -38.67
N PRO A 19 19.41 35.77 -38.81
CA PRO A 19 18.53 34.88 -38.03
C PRO A 19 18.71 33.39 -38.38
N GLU A 20 19.22 33.07 -39.57
CA GLU A 20 19.41 31.69 -40.02
C GLU A 20 20.76 31.09 -39.59
N CYS A 21 21.85 31.87 -39.63
CA CYS A 21 23.19 31.34 -39.37
C CYS A 21 23.93 32.00 -38.21
N GLY A 22 23.33 32.99 -37.55
CA GLY A 22 23.90 33.69 -36.39
C GLY A 22 25.08 34.61 -36.71
N HIS A 23 25.50 34.73 -37.98
CA HIS A 23 26.66 35.53 -38.33
C HIS A 23 26.35 37.05 -38.24
N PRO A 24 27.24 37.87 -37.63
CA PRO A 24 27.03 39.31 -37.51
C PRO A 24 26.97 40.01 -38.87
N VAL A 25 26.07 40.98 -38.99
CA VAL A 25 25.85 41.74 -40.23
C VAL A 25 26.61 43.06 -40.14
N GLU A 26 27.78 43.14 -40.78
CA GLU A 26 28.58 44.36 -40.82
C GLU A 26 27.91 45.45 -41.71
N ARG A 27 27.40 46.51 -41.08
CA ARG A 27 26.91 47.71 -41.78
C ARG A 27 27.98 48.78 -41.82
N LYS A 28 28.46 49.12 -43.02
CA LYS A 28 29.29 50.32 -43.21
C LYS A 28 28.41 51.57 -43.21
N GLU A 29 28.59 52.45 -42.23
CA GLU A 29 28.03 53.81 -42.28
C GLU A 29 28.61 54.56 -43.48
N ALA A 30 27.73 55.05 -44.35
CA ALA A 30 28.07 55.83 -45.52
C ALA A 30 28.39 57.27 -45.11
N SER A 31 29.68 57.62 -45.07
CA SER A 31 30.12 59.02 -45.05
C SER A 31 29.86 59.65 -46.42
N SER A 32 29.19 60.80 -46.42
CA SER A 32 28.78 61.55 -47.59
C SER A 32 29.94 62.34 -48.20
N GLN A 33 30.17 62.08 -49.50
CA GLN A 33 30.56 63.03 -50.57
C GLN A 33 31.93 63.74 -50.46
N GLY A 34 32.79 63.77 -51.47
CA GLY A 34 32.67 63.26 -52.83
C GLY A 34 33.85 63.68 -53.72
N ALA A 35 33.73 63.22 -54.98
CA ALA A 35 34.32 63.74 -56.21
C ALA A 35 35.80 63.48 -56.56
N GLN A 36 35.94 62.66 -57.61
CA GLN A 36 36.79 62.80 -58.80
C GLN A 36 38.28 62.38 -58.75
N SER A 37 38.57 61.28 -59.46
CA SER A 37 39.23 61.28 -60.79
C SER A 37 40.36 60.24 -60.95
N GLN A 38 40.10 59.31 -61.87
CA GLN A 38 40.95 58.63 -62.86
C GLN A 38 42.42 58.21 -62.59
N ARG A 39 42.62 56.91 -62.90
CA ARG A 39 43.63 56.27 -63.77
C ARG A 39 44.90 55.63 -63.17
N TYR A 40 45.00 54.34 -63.54
CA TYR A 40 46.14 53.56 -64.06
C TYR A 40 47.29 53.07 -63.14
N VAL A 41 47.29 51.74 -62.97
CA VAL A 41 48.36 50.72 -63.10
C VAL A 41 49.81 51.04 -62.66
N GLU A 42 50.36 50.12 -61.86
CA GLU A 42 51.65 49.40 -62.06
C GLU A 42 52.53 49.33 -60.79
N SER A 43 52.89 48.10 -60.48
CA SER A 43 53.97 47.55 -59.63
C SER A 43 55.10 48.48 -59.18
N ALA A 44 55.46 48.39 -57.89
CA ALA A 44 56.82 48.10 -57.41
C ALA A 44 56.88 48.13 -55.87
N SER A 45 57.28 47.02 -55.26
CA SER A 45 57.90 46.95 -53.93
C SER A 45 59.42 47.18 -54.07
N PRO A 46 60.22 47.34 -52.99
CA PRO A 46 59.91 47.64 -51.59
C PRO A 46 60.71 48.86 -51.06
N SER A 47 60.25 49.51 -49.99
CA SER A 47 61.17 50.19 -49.07
C SER A 47 60.68 50.07 -47.64
N ARG A 48 61.64 49.75 -46.78
CA ARG A 48 61.51 49.41 -45.37
C ARG A 48 61.53 50.72 -44.59
N GLU A 49 60.38 51.12 -44.06
CA GLU A 49 60.28 52.17 -43.04
C GLU A 49 59.74 51.58 -41.74
N GLU A 50 60.48 51.81 -40.67
CA GLU A 50 60.14 51.45 -39.29
C GLU A 50 58.89 52.23 -38.86
N ALA A 51 57.72 51.57 -38.88
CA ALA A 51 56.53 52.07 -38.23
C ALA A 51 56.65 51.83 -36.72
N ARG A 52 57.04 52.88 -36.01
CA ARG A 52 56.94 52.99 -34.55
C ARG A 52 55.48 52.80 -34.14
N ASP A 53 55.25 51.85 -33.24
CA ASP A 53 53.97 51.63 -32.55
C ASP A 53 53.49 52.92 -31.88
N LEU A 54 52.46 53.54 -32.46
CA LEU A 54 51.68 54.58 -31.78
C LEU A 54 50.70 53.91 -30.83
N VAL A 55 51.19 53.56 -29.63
CA VAL A 55 50.34 53.20 -28.49
C VAL A 55 49.49 54.42 -28.12
N LYS A 56 48.21 54.35 -28.46
CA LYS A 56 47.17 55.30 -28.05
C LYS A 56 47.17 55.43 -26.51
N PRO A 57 47.16 56.65 -25.93
CA PRO A 57 47.21 56.81 -24.48
C PRO A 57 45.94 56.26 -23.84
N SER A 58 46.09 55.09 -23.22
CA SER A 58 45.05 54.42 -22.46
C SER A 58 44.65 55.26 -21.25
N ASN A 59 43.42 55.77 -21.26
CA ASN A 59 42.83 56.52 -20.16
C ASN A 59 42.87 55.66 -18.88
N ARG A 60 43.46 56.17 -17.79
CA ARG A 60 43.64 55.42 -16.52
C ARG A 60 42.32 54.85 -15.99
N LYS A 61 41.18 55.49 -16.28
CA LYS A 61 39.84 54.98 -15.95
C LYS A 61 39.49 53.69 -16.70
N THR A 62 39.90 53.56 -17.97
CA THR A 62 39.68 52.35 -18.79
C THR A 62 40.54 51.17 -18.33
N LYS A 63 41.77 51.42 -17.82
CA LYS A 63 42.60 50.37 -17.19
C LYS A 63 42.02 49.88 -15.86
N VAL A 64 41.53 50.79 -15.03
CA VAL A 64 40.86 50.42 -13.77
C VAL A 64 39.60 49.62 -14.06
N ILE A 65 38.75 50.07 -15.00
CA ILE A 65 37.55 49.33 -15.42
C ILE A 65 37.92 47.95 -15.96
N ALA A 66 38.93 47.82 -16.83
CA ALA A 66 39.36 46.55 -17.37
C ALA A 66 39.89 45.59 -16.28
N ILE A 67 40.70 46.08 -15.33
CA ILE A 67 41.20 45.27 -14.21
C ILE A 67 40.05 44.83 -13.30
N SER A 68 39.10 45.71 -13.00
CA SER A 68 37.92 45.36 -12.20
C SER A 68 37.01 44.35 -12.91
N VAL A 69 36.88 44.42 -14.24
CA VAL A 69 36.12 43.44 -15.02
C VAL A 69 36.83 42.08 -15.01
N ILE A 70 38.15 42.04 -15.21
CA ILE A 70 38.93 40.79 -15.15
C ILE A 70 38.86 40.18 -13.74
N ALA A 71 38.99 40.99 -12.69
CA ALA A 71 38.85 40.53 -11.31
C ALA A 71 37.45 40.00 -11.03
N ALA A 72 36.40 40.68 -11.51
CA ALA A 72 35.03 40.21 -11.38
C ALA A 72 34.79 38.89 -12.13
N VAL A 73 35.32 38.74 -13.35
CA VAL A 73 35.23 37.48 -14.12
C VAL A 73 36.01 36.35 -13.43
N ALA A 74 37.18 36.62 -12.87
CA ALA A 74 37.95 35.63 -12.13
C ALA A 74 37.22 35.19 -10.85
N ILE A 75 36.59 36.13 -10.13
CA ILE A 75 35.75 35.82 -8.97
C ILE A 75 34.55 34.99 -9.40
N LEU A 76 33.81 35.43 -10.42
CA LEU A 76 32.62 34.74 -10.94
C LEU A 76 32.98 33.33 -11.44
N GLY A 77 34.07 33.18 -12.19
CA GLY A 77 34.57 31.91 -12.68
C GLY A 77 35.05 30.99 -11.56
N GLY A 78 35.73 31.55 -10.54
CA GLY A 78 36.13 30.80 -9.35
C GLY A 78 34.93 30.32 -8.52
N THR A 79 33.93 31.18 -8.30
CA THR A 79 32.68 30.79 -7.64
C THR A 79 31.89 29.77 -8.45
N TYR A 80 31.81 29.93 -9.78
CA TYR A 80 31.17 28.97 -10.67
C TYR A 80 31.84 27.60 -10.56
N TYR A 81 33.17 27.55 -10.70
CA TYR A 81 33.93 26.30 -10.60
C TYR A 81 33.80 25.64 -9.23
N GLY A 82 33.78 26.44 -8.15
CA GLY A 82 33.56 25.96 -6.79
C GLY A 82 32.19 25.31 -6.62
N ILE A 83 31.11 25.99 -7.05
CA ILE A 83 29.74 25.49 -6.94
C ILE A 83 29.57 24.23 -7.81
N ASP A 84 30.05 24.26 -9.05
CA ASP A 84 30.01 23.14 -9.99
C ASP A 84 30.66 21.89 -9.38
N LYS A 85 31.92 21.99 -8.93
CA LYS A 85 32.68 20.82 -8.46
C LYS A 85 32.31 20.32 -7.07
N THR A 86 31.85 21.19 -6.17
CA THR A 86 31.65 20.83 -4.76
C THR A 86 30.18 20.69 -4.35
N MET A 87 29.25 21.19 -5.16
CA MET A 87 27.82 21.13 -4.87
C MET A 87 27.01 20.45 -5.96
N MET A 88 27.30 20.76 -7.22
CA MET A 88 26.49 20.32 -8.36
C MET A 88 27.07 19.11 -9.09
N ALA A 89 28.31 18.72 -8.81
CA ALA A 89 28.91 17.53 -9.42
C ALA A 89 28.15 16.26 -9.00
N PRO A 90 27.97 15.28 -9.90
CA PRO A 90 27.26 14.05 -9.60
C PRO A 90 27.85 13.32 -8.37
N LYS A 91 29.19 13.28 -8.28
CA LYS A 91 29.90 12.72 -7.13
C LYS A 91 29.54 13.40 -5.81
N ALA A 92 29.46 14.74 -5.83
CA ALA A 92 29.15 15.53 -4.64
C ALA A 92 27.70 15.31 -4.18
N VAL A 93 26.76 15.12 -5.11
CA VAL A 93 25.37 14.77 -4.80
C VAL A 93 25.30 13.40 -4.14
N SER A 94 25.91 12.37 -4.74
CA SER A 94 25.97 11.01 -4.18
C SER A 94 26.59 10.97 -2.78
N GLU A 95 27.79 11.56 -2.61
CA GLU A 95 28.49 11.55 -1.32
C GLU A 95 27.71 12.25 -0.21
N LYS A 96 27.05 13.38 -0.52
CA LYS A 96 26.24 14.10 0.46
C LYS A 96 24.96 13.38 0.82
N PHE A 97 24.29 12.72 -0.14
CA PHE A 97 23.14 11.86 0.16
C PHE A 97 23.55 10.73 1.12
N ILE A 98 24.61 9.98 0.76
CA ILE A 98 25.14 8.88 1.58
C ILE A 98 25.56 9.36 2.98
N ALA A 99 26.22 10.53 3.07
CA ALA A 99 26.61 11.11 4.35
C ALA A 99 25.39 11.54 5.19
N SER A 100 24.34 12.05 4.55
CA SER A 100 23.10 12.47 5.23
C SER A 100 22.37 11.27 5.83
N VAL A 101 22.27 10.15 5.09
CA VAL A 101 21.71 8.88 5.60
C VAL A 101 22.54 8.39 6.80
N LYS A 102 23.87 8.28 6.64
CA LYS A 102 24.77 7.83 7.73
C LYS A 102 24.71 8.73 8.96
N GLY A 103 24.49 10.03 8.76
CA GLY A 103 24.36 11.03 9.81
C GLY A 103 22.98 11.14 10.46
N ASN A 104 21.98 10.36 10.01
CA ASN A 104 20.58 10.49 10.43
C ASN A 104 19.98 11.90 10.17
N ASP A 105 20.41 12.57 9.10
CA ASP A 105 19.95 13.90 8.73
C ASP A 105 18.65 13.84 7.92
N VAL A 106 17.52 13.69 8.63
CA VAL A 106 16.18 13.50 8.05
C VAL A 106 15.85 14.61 7.03
N ASP A 107 16.09 15.87 7.37
CA ASP A 107 15.74 16.99 6.49
C ASP A 107 16.51 16.96 5.16
N LYS A 108 17.81 16.64 5.20
CA LYS A 108 18.60 16.52 3.98
C LYS A 108 18.22 15.30 3.15
N VAL A 109 18.00 14.14 3.78
CA VAL A 109 17.59 12.94 3.05
C VAL A 109 16.24 13.15 2.38
N LYS A 110 15.26 13.73 3.10
CA LYS A 110 13.96 14.12 2.55
C LYS A 110 14.11 15.06 1.36
N GLN A 111 14.99 16.06 1.46
CA GLN A 111 15.30 16.96 0.35
C GLN A 111 15.81 16.18 -0.86
N TYR A 112 16.81 15.32 -0.71
CA TYR A 112 17.37 14.53 -1.83
C TYR A 112 16.36 13.60 -2.47
N VAL A 113 15.56 12.88 -1.66
CA VAL A 113 14.52 11.97 -2.15
C VAL A 113 13.47 12.74 -2.94
N ASN A 114 12.93 13.82 -2.37
CA ASN A 114 11.85 14.58 -3.02
C ASN A 114 12.32 15.34 -4.26
N ASP A 115 13.59 15.79 -4.30
CA ASP A 115 14.17 16.39 -5.52
C ASP A 115 14.20 15.36 -6.67
N GLY A 116 14.51 14.10 -6.36
CA GLY A 116 14.61 13.02 -7.35
C GLY A 116 13.31 12.30 -7.68
N GLN A 117 12.19 12.61 -7.02
CA GLN A 117 10.94 11.86 -7.16
C GLN A 117 9.79 12.77 -7.54
N ILE A 118 9.21 12.56 -8.74
CA ILE A 118 8.08 13.38 -9.21
C ILE A 118 6.75 12.93 -8.57
N GLN A 119 6.56 11.62 -8.36
CA GLN A 119 5.29 11.07 -7.87
C GLN A 119 5.29 10.77 -6.36
N LEU A 120 6.45 10.76 -5.72
CA LEU A 120 6.64 10.51 -4.29
C LEU A 120 7.05 11.81 -3.60
N GLU A 121 6.17 12.31 -2.73
CA GLU A 121 6.48 13.38 -1.78
C GLU A 121 6.60 12.75 -0.38
N ALA A 122 7.82 12.34 -0.04
CA ALA A 122 8.15 11.76 1.25
C ALA A 122 8.00 12.79 2.38
N ASN A 123 7.32 12.38 3.46
CA ASN A 123 7.23 13.15 4.71
C ASN A 123 8.37 12.77 5.69
N ASP A 124 8.37 13.37 6.88
CA ASP A 124 9.40 13.13 7.89
C ASP A 124 9.39 11.69 8.43
N GLU A 125 8.20 11.12 8.63
CA GLU A 125 8.04 9.73 9.12
C GLU A 125 8.55 8.72 8.09
N GLN A 126 8.15 8.86 6.82
CA GLN A 126 8.64 8.07 5.70
C GLN A 126 10.15 8.16 5.55
N THR A 127 10.71 9.37 5.65
CA THR A 127 12.15 9.59 5.53
C THR A 127 12.90 8.96 6.69
N LYS A 128 12.38 9.09 7.92
CA LYS A 128 12.97 8.48 9.11
C LYS A 128 12.95 6.96 9.01
N SER A 129 11.84 6.39 8.56
CA SER A 129 11.72 4.95 8.31
C SER A 129 12.73 4.46 7.29
N PHE A 130 12.87 5.16 6.16
CA PHE A 130 13.87 4.83 5.15
C PHE A 130 15.30 4.88 5.67
N ILE A 131 15.65 5.90 6.45
CA ILE A 131 16.97 5.98 7.09
C ILE A 131 17.19 4.78 8.01
N THR A 132 16.21 4.46 8.88
CA THR A 132 16.27 3.29 9.77
C THR A 132 16.49 2.00 8.98
N TYR A 133 15.69 1.78 7.94
CA TYR A 133 15.81 0.63 7.05
C TYR A 133 17.22 0.49 6.46
N LEU A 134 17.83 1.58 5.99
CA LEU A 134 19.19 1.55 5.46
C LEU A 134 20.26 1.26 6.52
N HIS A 135 20.07 1.68 7.77
CA HIS A 135 20.97 1.36 8.88
C HIS A 135 20.85 -0.11 9.31
N GLU A 136 19.64 -0.64 9.31
CA GLU A 136 19.36 -2.05 9.65
C GLU A 136 19.75 -3.01 8.51
N ASN A 137 19.83 -2.51 7.27
CA ASN A 137 20.18 -3.28 6.08
C ASN A 137 21.48 -2.75 5.43
N PRO A 138 22.65 -2.99 6.04
CA PRO A 138 23.93 -2.44 5.57
C PRO A 138 24.31 -2.88 4.14
N ASP A 139 23.85 -4.05 3.70
CA ASP A 139 24.07 -4.53 2.32
C ASP A 139 23.29 -3.71 1.29
N VAL A 140 22.07 -3.28 1.64
CA VAL A 140 21.27 -2.36 0.80
C VAL A 140 21.96 -1.01 0.72
N MET A 141 22.38 -0.46 1.87
CA MET A 141 23.11 0.80 1.92
C MET A 141 24.43 0.74 1.13
N LYS A 142 25.13 -0.39 1.18
CA LYS A 142 26.33 -0.65 0.37
C LYS A 142 26.00 -0.69 -1.12
N SER A 143 24.95 -1.40 -1.53
CA SER A 143 24.51 -1.46 -2.93
C SER A 143 24.14 -0.09 -3.48
N ILE A 144 23.40 0.73 -2.70
CA ILE A 144 23.10 2.12 -3.06
C ILE A 144 24.40 2.92 -3.21
N SER A 145 25.31 2.83 -2.24
CA SER A 145 26.58 3.58 -2.28
C SER A 145 27.45 3.20 -3.47
N GLU A 146 27.53 1.91 -3.82
CA GLU A 146 28.31 1.42 -4.96
C GLU A 146 27.66 1.80 -6.30
N GLY A 147 26.33 1.67 -6.39
CA GLY A 147 25.54 2.08 -7.57
C GLY A 147 25.66 3.57 -7.86
N LEU A 148 25.38 4.43 -6.87
CA LEU A 148 25.51 5.89 -7.04
C LEU A 148 26.94 6.34 -7.37
N ALA A 149 27.96 5.60 -6.92
CA ALA A 149 29.35 5.85 -7.28
C ALA A 149 29.65 5.39 -8.72
N ALA A 150 29.03 4.33 -9.21
CA ALA A 150 29.12 3.90 -10.60
C ALA A 150 28.42 4.90 -11.54
N ASP A 151 27.18 5.27 -11.22
CA ASP A 151 26.40 6.28 -11.97
C ASP A 151 27.16 7.60 -12.06
N SER A 152 27.72 8.07 -10.94
CA SER A 152 28.53 9.29 -10.92
C SER A 152 29.71 9.23 -11.89
N ARG A 153 30.41 8.09 -12.00
CA ARG A 153 31.55 7.96 -12.93
C ARG A 153 31.08 7.91 -14.38
N ALA A 154 29.94 7.25 -14.65
CA ALA A 154 29.36 7.19 -15.98
C ALA A 154 28.92 8.58 -16.47
N LEU A 155 28.24 9.34 -15.61
CA LEU A 155 27.82 10.72 -15.89
C LEU A 155 29.01 11.66 -16.13
N GLU A 156 30.08 11.55 -15.33
CA GLU A 156 31.32 12.32 -15.55
C GLU A 156 32.02 11.96 -16.86
N ALA A 157 31.93 10.70 -17.29
CA ALA A 157 32.50 10.22 -18.55
C ALA A 157 31.60 10.50 -19.78
N GLY A 158 30.39 11.02 -19.59
CA GLY A 158 29.41 11.24 -20.66
C GLY A 158 28.88 9.93 -21.28
N VAL A 159 28.87 8.84 -20.51
CA VAL A 159 28.35 7.53 -20.93
C VAL A 159 26.93 7.38 -20.37
N LEU A 160 26.03 6.76 -21.15
CA LEU A 160 24.69 6.42 -20.68
C LEU A 160 24.78 5.48 -19.46
N SER A 161 24.07 5.80 -18.39
CA SER A 161 24.01 4.96 -17.19
C SER A 161 23.25 3.66 -17.50
N GLU A 162 23.87 2.52 -17.20
CA GLU A 162 23.13 1.26 -17.00
C GLU A 162 22.60 1.24 -15.56
N ASP A 163 21.51 0.52 -15.28
CA ASP A 163 20.99 0.39 -13.91
C ASP A 163 22.03 -0.34 -13.03
N HIS A 164 22.85 0.43 -12.32
CA HIS A 164 23.97 -0.08 -11.51
C HIS A 164 23.54 -0.50 -10.09
N SER A 165 22.34 -0.12 -9.64
CA SER A 165 21.72 -0.61 -8.40
C SER A 165 20.22 -0.80 -8.61
N SER A 166 19.67 -1.86 -7.99
CA SER A 166 18.22 -2.07 -7.97
C SER A 166 17.49 -1.15 -6.99
N TYR A 167 18.19 -0.37 -6.15
CA TYR A 167 17.60 0.39 -5.05
C TYR A 167 17.58 1.90 -5.26
N ALA A 168 18.59 2.46 -5.92
CA ALA A 168 18.65 3.87 -6.23
C ALA A 168 19.59 4.15 -7.39
N LYS A 169 19.31 5.20 -8.16
CA LYS A 169 20.16 5.68 -9.24
C LYS A 169 20.40 7.18 -9.14
N LEU A 170 21.53 7.63 -9.67
CA LEU A 170 21.82 9.05 -9.86
C LEU A 170 21.46 9.44 -11.29
N GLU A 171 20.64 10.47 -11.46
CA GLU A 171 20.18 10.92 -12.77
C GLU A 171 20.37 12.44 -12.93
N GLN A 172 20.65 12.88 -14.16
CA GLN A 172 20.67 14.29 -14.50
C GLN A 172 19.28 14.75 -14.92
N ASP A 173 18.70 15.70 -14.20
CA ASP A 173 17.34 16.22 -14.42
C ASP A 173 17.36 17.72 -14.81
N GLY A 174 18.11 18.01 -15.87
CA GLY A 174 18.16 19.32 -16.48
C GLY A 174 19.23 20.22 -15.87
N LYS A 175 18.86 21.48 -15.57
CA LYS A 175 19.80 22.51 -15.09
C LYS A 175 19.25 23.32 -13.93
N LYS A 176 20.07 23.49 -12.90
CA LYS A 176 19.83 24.40 -11.77
C LYS A 176 20.29 25.81 -12.12
N TRP A 177 19.39 26.78 -11.94
CA TRP A 177 19.60 28.19 -12.30
C TRP A 177 19.97 28.43 -13.77
N GLY A 178 19.69 27.48 -14.66
CA GLY A 178 19.96 27.56 -16.10
C GLY A 178 21.44 27.39 -16.50
N ILE A 179 22.35 27.18 -15.55
CA ILE A 179 23.80 27.10 -15.83
C ILE A 179 24.47 25.84 -15.29
N PHE A 180 24.06 25.35 -14.13
CA PHE A 180 24.65 24.15 -13.53
C PHE A 180 23.82 22.94 -13.93
N ASP A 181 24.47 21.84 -14.28
CA ASP A 181 23.76 20.57 -14.42
C ASP A 181 23.17 20.18 -13.07
N HIS A 182 21.92 19.73 -13.08
CA HIS A 182 21.22 19.28 -11.89
C HIS A 182 21.20 17.77 -11.88
N TYR A 183 21.62 17.17 -10.75
CA TYR A 183 21.58 15.74 -10.54
C TYR A 183 20.79 15.44 -9.28
N THR A 184 20.01 14.37 -9.34
CA THR A 184 19.16 13.92 -8.24
C THR A 184 19.34 12.42 -7.98
N VAL A 185 19.09 12.03 -6.73
CA VAL A 185 19.11 10.63 -6.32
C VAL A 185 17.67 10.11 -6.41
N GLN A 186 17.43 9.20 -7.35
CA GLN A 186 16.14 8.54 -7.48
C GLN A 186 16.17 7.22 -6.72
N VAL A 187 15.46 7.16 -5.59
CA VAL A 187 15.26 5.91 -4.84
C VAL A 187 14.15 5.09 -5.49
N ASN A 188 14.33 3.80 -5.67
CA ASN A 188 13.28 2.94 -6.21
C ASN A 188 12.16 2.80 -5.17
N PRO A 189 10.95 3.26 -5.47
CA PRO A 189 9.86 3.23 -4.51
C PRO A 189 9.26 1.83 -4.42
N VAL A 190 8.58 1.60 -3.30
CA VAL A 190 7.78 0.41 -3.03
C VAL A 190 6.30 0.78 -3.02
N TYR A 191 5.46 -0.26 -3.06
CA TYR A 191 4.01 -0.15 -3.10
C TYR A 191 3.38 -1.21 -2.20
N ALA A 192 2.19 -0.92 -1.70
CA ALA A 192 1.36 -1.87 -0.98
C ALA A 192 0.16 -2.26 -1.83
N LYS A 193 -0.22 -3.53 -1.81
CA LYS A 193 -1.48 -4.02 -2.35
C LYS A 193 -2.48 -4.09 -1.21
N VAL A 194 -3.36 -3.10 -1.15
CA VAL A 194 -4.30 -2.92 -0.03
C VAL A 194 -5.69 -3.40 -0.41
N GLN A 195 -6.31 -4.20 0.45
CA GLN A 195 -7.70 -4.64 0.32
C GLN A 195 -8.45 -4.43 1.63
N SER A 196 -9.78 -4.41 1.57
CA SER A 196 -10.62 -4.28 2.76
C SER A 196 -11.90 -5.09 2.58
N THR A 197 -12.51 -5.56 3.68
CA THR A 197 -13.85 -6.14 3.64
C THR A 197 -14.97 -5.10 3.53
N GLU A 198 -14.64 -3.81 3.67
CA GLU A 198 -15.59 -2.69 3.61
C GLU A 198 -15.33 -1.73 2.45
N ASP A 199 -16.43 -1.24 1.87
CA ASP A 199 -16.37 -0.26 0.80
C ASP A 199 -15.92 1.13 1.27
N ALA A 200 -15.30 1.87 0.36
CA ALA A 200 -14.84 3.25 0.58
C ALA A 200 -13.89 3.42 1.79
N THR A 201 -13.17 2.36 2.18
CA THR A 201 -12.16 2.40 3.23
C THR A 201 -11.04 3.36 2.84
N ALA A 202 -10.87 4.45 3.59
CA ALA A 202 -9.80 5.41 3.39
C ALA A 202 -8.48 4.83 3.94
N VAL A 203 -7.43 4.90 3.12
CA VAL A 203 -6.12 4.37 3.46
C VAL A 203 -5.13 5.50 3.66
N TYR A 204 -4.38 5.44 4.75
CA TYR A 204 -3.29 6.34 5.09
C TYR A 204 -2.01 5.54 5.27
N ILE A 205 -0.88 6.10 4.82
CA ILE A 205 0.45 5.53 5.02
C ILE A 205 1.28 6.62 5.70
N ASP A 206 1.81 6.32 6.89
CA ASP A 206 2.59 7.25 7.73
C ASP A 206 1.88 8.61 7.88
N GLY A 207 0.62 8.54 8.30
CA GLY A 207 -0.24 9.72 8.51
C GLY A 207 -0.72 10.43 7.23
N LYS A 208 -0.16 10.15 6.05
CA LYS A 208 -0.56 10.78 4.78
C LYS A 208 -1.68 9.97 4.12
N LYS A 209 -2.78 10.63 3.75
CA LYS A 209 -3.86 10.00 3.00
C LYS A 209 -3.35 9.53 1.63
N ALA A 210 -3.38 8.22 1.40
CA ALA A 210 -2.81 7.59 0.22
C ALA A 210 -3.89 7.18 -0.79
N GLY A 211 -5.13 6.95 -0.34
CA GLY A 211 -6.24 6.66 -1.24
C GLY A 211 -7.47 6.13 -0.52
N ALA A 212 -8.30 5.42 -1.28
CA ALA A 212 -9.39 4.60 -0.78
C ALA A 212 -9.48 3.30 -1.58
N VAL A 213 -9.97 2.25 -0.91
CA VAL A 213 -10.18 0.89 -1.44
C VAL A 213 -11.63 0.45 -1.24
N SER A 214 -12.07 -0.56 -1.98
CA SER A 214 -13.41 -1.15 -1.91
C SER A 214 -13.33 -2.65 -1.61
N SER A 215 -14.46 -3.22 -1.23
CA SER A 215 -14.59 -4.63 -0.86
C SER A 215 -14.40 -5.61 -2.03
N ASP A 216 -14.58 -5.13 -3.26
CA ASP A 216 -14.57 -5.95 -4.47
C ASP A 216 -13.18 -6.14 -5.09
N SER A 217 -12.19 -5.34 -4.70
CA SER A 217 -10.88 -5.36 -5.36
C SER A 217 -9.75 -4.76 -4.53
N ALA A 218 -8.62 -5.47 -4.54
CA ALA A 218 -7.37 -4.97 -4.00
C ALA A 218 -6.79 -3.86 -4.90
N LYS A 219 -6.21 -2.84 -4.28
CA LYS A 219 -5.63 -1.68 -4.96
C LYS A 219 -4.17 -1.50 -4.63
N LYS A 220 -3.37 -1.21 -5.64
CA LYS A 220 -1.97 -0.79 -5.48
C LYS A 220 -1.91 0.65 -4.99
N ILE A 221 -1.34 0.86 -3.82
CA ILE A 221 -1.17 2.16 -3.16
C ILE A 221 0.33 2.46 -3.01
N GLY A 222 0.70 3.71 -3.28
CA GLY A 222 2.07 4.20 -3.33
C GLY A 222 2.22 5.25 -4.43
N PRO A 223 3.45 5.61 -4.82
CA PRO A 223 4.73 5.12 -4.29
C PRO A 223 5.03 5.58 -2.85
N PHE A 224 5.86 4.84 -2.11
CA PHE A 224 6.51 5.27 -0.87
C PHE A 224 7.96 4.77 -0.79
N LEU A 225 8.76 5.31 0.12
CA LEU A 225 10.15 4.88 0.32
C LEU A 225 10.20 3.45 0.86
N PRO A 226 11.27 2.67 0.63
CA PRO A 226 11.48 1.41 1.32
C PRO A 226 11.61 1.60 2.84
N GLY A 227 11.08 0.67 3.63
CA GLY A 227 11.20 0.66 5.08
C GLY A 227 9.94 0.13 5.79
N THR A 228 9.86 0.38 7.09
CA THR A 228 8.70 0.04 7.91
C THR A 228 7.67 1.16 7.85
N HIS A 229 6.42 0.84 7.51
CA HIS A 229 5.35 1.83 7.37
C HIS A 229 4.17 1.48 8.24
N THR A 230 3.55 2.50 8.82
CA THR A 230 2.24 2.35 9.47
C THR A 230 1.16 2.59 8.44
N VAL A 231 0.37 1.57 8.14
CA VAL A 231 -0.78 1.64 7.23
C VAL A 231 -2.05 1.67 8.08
N LYS A 232 -2.86 2.72 7.90
CA LYS A 232 -4.15 2.86 8.56
C LYS A 232 -5.30 2.74 7.57
N GLY A 233 -6.26 1.89 7.89
CA GLY A 233 -7.58 1.85 7.27
C GLY A 233 -8.57 2.63 8.12
N GLU A 234 -9.48 3.37 7.49
CA GLU A 234 -10.52 4.14 8.16
C GLU A 234 -11.84 4.02 7.40
N VAL A 235 -12.89 3.57 8.10
CA VAL A 235 -14.26 3.48 7.60
C VAL A 235 -15.12 4.48 8.36
N GLN A 236 -15.91 5.26 7.61
CA GLN A 236 -16.91 6.17 8.15
C GLN A 236 -18.29 5.65 7.79
N ASN A 237 -19.11 5.34 8.80
CA ASN A 237 -20.49 4.90 8.61
C ASN A 237 -21.46 5.66 9.54
N ASP A 238 -22.71 5.20 9.58
CA ASP A 238 -23.79 5.81 10.36
C ASP A 238 -23.61 5.68 11.89
N TYR A 239 -22.75 4.76 12.33
CA TYR A 239 -22.49 4.46 13.73
C TYR A 239 -21.26 5.21 14.27
N GLY A 240 -20.33 5.57 13.39
CA GLY A 240 -19.18 6.38 13.73
C GLY A 240 -18.01 6.16 12.79
N LYS A 241 -16.84 6.60 13.24
CA LYS A 241 -15.57 6.41 12.56
C LYS A 241 -14.86 5.21 13.18
N VAL A 242 -14.47 4.24 12.35
CA VAL A 242 -13.74 3.05 12.75
C VAL A 242 -12.39 3.07 12.06
N ASP A 243 -11.30 2.87 12.81
CA ASP A 243 -9.96 2.79 12.25
C ASP A 243 -9.19 1.59 12.80
N SER A 244 -8.26 1.10 11.96
CA SER A 244 -7.35 -0.01 12.25
C SER A 244 -5.98 0.30 11.65
N GLU A 245 -4.92 0.06 12.42
CA GLU A 245 -3.54 0.33 12.03
C GLU A 245 -2.73 -0.97 12.00
N GLN A 246 -1.88 -1.11 10.99
CA GLN A 246 -0.97 -2.24 10.80
C GLN A 246 0.42 -1.71 10.44
N GLU A 247 1.48 -2.33 10.98
CA GLU A 247 2.84 -2.08 10.53
C GLU A 247 3.23 -3.07 9.44
N ILE A 248 3.84 -2.56 8.37
CA ILE A 248 4.35 -3.37 7.27
C ILE A 248 5.82 -3.08 7.02
N GLU A 249 6.59 -4.09 6.63
CA GLU A 249 7.94 -3.90 6.12
C GLU A 249 7.92 -4.00 4.59
N ALA A 250 8.11 -2.87 3.93
CA ALA A 250 8.12 -2.79 2.47
C ALA A 250 9.55 -2.62 1.97
N ALA A 251 10.07 -3.67 1.36
CA ALA A 251 11.39 -3.68 0.74
C ALA A 251 11.28 -3.81 -0.79
N ASN A 252 12.40 -3.60 -1.47
CA ASN A 252 12.46 -3.71 -2.92
C ASN A 252 12.20 -5.17 -3.39
N GLY A 253 11.31 -5.35 -4.38
CA GLY A 253 11.13 -6.63 -5.07
C GLY A 253 9.68 -7.08 -5.26
N GLU A 254 8.82 -6.91 -4.26
CA GLU A 254 7.41 -7.34 -4.32
C GLU A 254 6.48 -6.38 -3.56
N ASP A 255 5.24 -6.25 -4.03
CA ASP A 255 4.21 -5.44 -3.36
C ASP A 255 3.75 -6.15 -2.08
N VAL A 256 3.80 -5.45 -0.94
CA VAL A 256 3.33 -6.00 0.33
C VAL A 256 1.79 -6.01 0.37
N SER A 257 1.18 -7.16 0.68
CA SER A 257 -0.27 -7.27 0.82
C SER A 257 -0.71 -6.78 2.20
N VAL A 258 -1.72 -5.90 2.23
CA VAL A 258 -2.35 -5.38 3.44
C VAL A 258 -3.84 -5.60 3.36
N GLU A 259 -4.43 -6.22 4.37
CA GLU A 259 -5.86 -6.50 4.43
C GLU A 259 -6.49 -5.89 5.67
N PHE A 260 -7.51 -5.06 5.46
CA PHE A 260 -8.36 -4.55 6.53
C PHE A 260 -9.62 -5.40 6.63
N ASP A 261 -9.58 -6.36 7.54
CA ASP A 261 -10.75 -7.09 8.00
C ASP A 261 -11.40 -6.37 9.19
N TRP A 262 -12.67 -6.01 9.03
CA TRP A 262 -13.47 -5.31 10.03
C TRP A 262 -14.38 -6.23 10.85
N SER A 263 -14.20 -7.56 10.75
CA SER A 263 -14.96 -8.55 11.52
C SER A 263 -14.86 -8.34 13.04
N ASP A 264 -13.66 -8.05 13.56
CA ASP A 264 -13.39 -7.68 14.97
C ASP A 264 -14.03 -6.33 15.39
N HIS A 265 -14.64 -5.62 14.44
CA HIS A 265 -15.40 -4.38 14.65
C HIS A 265 -16.91 -4.58 14.47
N ALA A 266 -17.43 -5.81 14.39
CA ALA A 266 -18.86 -6.08 14.37
C ALA A 266 -19.31 -6.75 15.69
N VAL A 267 -20.60 -6.61 16.01
CA VAL A 267 -21.23 -7.39 17.09
C VAL A 267 -22.46 -8.11 16.56
N TYR A 268 -22.68 -9.33 17.02
CA TYR A 268 -23.96 -10.03 16.85
C TYR A 268 -24.97 -9.44 17.80
N VAL A 269 -26.17 -9.14 17.28
CA VAL A 269 -27.25 -8.57 18.08
C VAL A 269 -28.40 -9.56 18.10
N SER A 270 -28.84 -9.93 19.29
CA SER A 270 -29.96 -10.84 19.49
C SER A 270 -30.96 -10.28 20.50
N SER A 271 -32.15 -10.86 20.55
CA SER A 271 -33.20 -10.52 21.51
C SER A 271 -34.05 -11.77 21.77
N ASP A 272 -34.73 -11.79 22.91
CA ASP A 272 -35.79 -12.76 23.23
C ASP A 272 -37.03 -12.59 22.33
N TYR A 273 -37.09 -11.50 21.55
CA TYR A 273 -38.15 -11.24 20.58
C TYR A 273 -37.59 -10.74 19.23
N ASP A 274 -37.76 -11.55 18.19
CA ASP A 274 -37.28 -11.24 16.82
C ASP A 274 -37.89 -9.96 16.25
N ASP A 275 -39.15 -9.64 16.60
CA ASP A 275 -39.90 -8.45 16.16
C ASP A 275 -39.53 -7.17 16.94
N ALA A 276 -38.52 -7.23 17.82
CA ALA A 276 -38.03 -6.04 18.51
C ALA A 276 -37.19 -5.17 17.57
N THR A 277 -37.45 -3.86 17.56
CA THR A 277 -36.72 -2.90 16.73
C THR A 277 -35.43 -2.46 17.43
N LEU A 278 -34.30 -2.52 16.70
CA LEU A 278 -33.00 -2.06 17.18
C LEU A 278 -32.91 -0.53 17.21
N PHE A 279 -32.27 0.00 18.25
CA PHE A 279 -31.91 1.40 18.37
C PHE A 279 -30.41 1.53 18.62
N VAL A 280 -29.77 2.44 17.88
CA VAL A 280 -28.34 2.74 18.01
C VAL A 280 -28.18 4.22 18.36
N ASN A 281 -27.48 4.51 19.46
CA ASN A 281 -27.26 5.88 19.96
C ASN A 281 -28.55 6.70 20.11
N GLY A 282 -29.63 6.04 20.52
CA GLY A 282 -30.94 6.67 20.69
C GLY A 282 -31.75 6.84 19.39
N LYS A 283 -31.20 6.51 18.23
CA LYS A 283 -31.88 6.57 16.93
C LYS A 283 -32.49 5.23 16.56
N ASP A 284 -33.70 5.28 16.01
CA ASP A 284 -34.41 4.12 15.45
C ASP A 284 -33.72 3.68 14.15
N THR A 285 -33.28 2.42 14.06
CA THR A 285 -32.69 1.89 12.81
C THR A 285 -33.76 1.45 11.80
N LYS A 286 -35.01 1.30 12.25
CA LYS A 286 -36.13 0.68 11.53
C LYS A 286 -35.88 -0.78 11.16
N THR A 287 -34.98 -1.44 11.87
CA THR A 287 -34.60 -2.82 11.63
C THR A 287 -35.06 -3.68 12.79
N GLU A 288 -35.79 -4.75 12.50
CA GLU A 288 -36.11 -5.79 13.47
C GLU A 288 -34.86 -6.62 13.75
N ILE A 289 -34.64 -7.01 15.00
CA ILE A 289 -33.43 -7.74 15.40
C ILE A 289 -33.36 -9.11 14.70
N GLY A 290 -34.50 -9.76 14.44
CA GLY A 290 -34.54 -11.00 13.67
C GLY A 290 -34.09 -10.88 12.21
N ASP A 291 -34.06 -9.67 11.66
CA ASP A 291 -33.64 -9.40 10.27
C ASP A 291 -32.14 -9.08 10.14
N ILE A 292 -31.39 -9.03 11.26
CA ILE A 292 -29.96 -8.73 11.26
C ILE A 292 -29.16 -9.85 11.93
N ASP A 293 -28.09 -10.26 11.25
CA ASP A 293 -27.13 -11.19 11.83
C ASP A 293 -26.09 -10.44 12.68
N TYR A 294 -25.52 -9.37 12.14
CA TYR A 294 -24.48 -8.58 12.79
C TYR A 294 -24.67 -7.08 12.54
N LEU A 295 -24.11 -6.27 13.43
CA LEU A 295 -24.06 -4.83 13.36
C LEU A 295 -22.60 -4.38 13.32
N GLY A 296 -22.16 -3.80 12.21
CA GLY A 296 -20.81 -3.29 12.08
C GLY A 296 -20.48 -2.68 10.71
N PRO A 297 -19.24 -2.16 10.58
CA PRO A 297 -18.25 -2.00 11.65
C PRO A 297 -18.62 -0.89 12.66
N LEU A 298 -18.18 -1.02 13.91
CA LEU A 298 -18.51 -0.13 15.03
C LEU A 298 -17.25 0.40 15.72
N PRO A 299 -17.29 1.65 16.22
CA PRO A 299 -16.35 2.11 17.24
C PRO A 299 -16.47 1.25 18.50
N MET A 300 -15.40 0.52 18.82
CA MET A 300 -15.33 -0.40 19.97
C MET A 300 -14.84 0.31 21.26
N ASP A 301 -15.12 1.60 21.41
CA ASP A 301 -14.60 2.47 22.49
C ASP A 301 -15.63 2.80 23.58
N GLY A 302 -16.86 2.26 23.48
CA GLY A 302 -17.97 2.55 24.38
C GLY A 302 -18.85 3.72 23.92
N SER A 303 -18.55 4.36 22.79
CA SER A 303 -19.35 5.47 22.26
C SER A 303 -20.66 5.00 21.64
N VAL A 304 -20.71 3.79 21.08
CA VAL A 304 -21.91 3.19 20.52
C VAL A 304 -22.74 2.53 21.61
N LYS A 305 -24.02 2.88 21.68
CA LYS A 305 -25.01 2.30 22.60
C LYS A 305 -26.14 1.63 21.85
N LEU A 306 -26.43 0.39 22.20
CA LEU A 306 -27.51 -0.41 21.63
C LEU A 306 -28.63 -0.62 22.66
N TYR A 307 -29.87 -0.61 22.21
CA TYR A 307 -31.02 -1.14 22.94
C TYR A 307 -32.13 -1.54 21.97
N ALA A 308 -33.10 -2.33 22.43
CA ALA A 308 -34.24 -2.76 21.64
C ALA A 308 -35.54 -2.13 22.17
N LYS A 309 -36.51 -1.90 21.28
CA LYS A 309 -37.87 -1.51 21.65
C LYS A 309 -38.90 -2.42 21.00
N ARG A 310 -39.94 -2.72 21.77
CA ARG A 310 -41.11 -3.46 21.31
C ARG A 310 -42.36 -2.87 21.93
N GLY A 311 -43.20 -2.24 21.11
CA GLY A 311 -44.29 -1.39 21.61
C GLY A 311 -43.75 -0.26 22.50
N GLU A 312 -44.28 -0.14 23.72
CA GLU A 312 -43.82 0.86 24.71
C GLU A 312 -42.65 0.38 25.58
N LYS A 313 -42.27 -0.91 25.52
CA LYS A 313 -41.17 -1.47 26.32
C LYS A 313 -39.82 -1.17 25.67
N LYS A 314 -38.78 -1.00 26.50
CA LYS A 314 -37.39 -0.75 26.12
C LYS A 314 -36.45 -1.61 26.99
N THR A 315 -35.42 -2.22 26.38
CA THR A 315 -34.36 -2.94 27.11
C THR A 315 -33.31 -1.98 27.71
N GLU A 316 -32.44 -2.49 28.58
CA GLU A 316 -31.31 -1.70 29.09
C GLU A 316 -30.35 -1.31 27.94
N GLU A 317 -29.65 -0.18 28.09
CA GLU A 317 -28.66 0.23 27.08
C GLU A 317 -27.33 -0.49 27.31
N VAL A 318 -26.82 -1.12 26.26
CA VAL A 318 -25.51 -1.76 26.24
C VAL A 318 -24.52 -0.87 25.49
N SER A 319 -23.38 -0.54 26.10
CA SER A 319 -22.31 0.21 25.43
C SER A 319 -21.29 -0.74 24.81
N ILE A 320 -21.03 -0.61 23.52
CA ILE A 320 -20.17 -1.51 22.74
C ILE A 320 -18.71 -1.15 22.95
N LYS A 321 -17.92 -2.14 23.39
CA LYS A 321 -16.50 -1.98 23.75
C LYS A 321 -15.71 -3.14 23.18
N LYS A 322 -14.40 -2.93 23.02
CA LYS A 322 -13.46 -3.94 22.54
C LYS A 322 -13.63 -5.27 23.28
N GLY A 323 -13.73 -6.35 22.49
CA GLY A 323 -13.91 -7.71 22.98
C GLY A 323 -15.37 -8.11 23.17
N ILE A 324 -16.35 -7.20 23.12
CA ILE A 324 -17.75 -7.59 23.02
C ILE A 324 -18.01 -8.05 21.60
N GLU A 325 -18.43 -9.30 21.45
CA GLU A 325 -18.76 -9.91 20.15
C GLU A 325 -20.26 -10.21 20.05
N ASP A 326 -20.90 -10.55 21.18
CA ASP A 326 -22.34 -10.82 21.25
C ASP A 326 -23.05 -9.84 22.19
N VAL A 327 -24.22 -9.37 21.78
CA VAL A 327 -25.08 -8.48 22.55
C VAL A 327 -26.52 -9.00 22.53
N ALA A 328 -26.97 -9.56 23.65
CA ALA A 328 -28.37 -9.93 23.83
C ALA A 328 -29.16 -8.80 24.48
N LEU A 329 -30.16 -8.29 23.77
CA LEU A 329 -31.07 -7.22 24.19
C LEU A 329 -32.41 -7.85 24.60
N ASN A 330 -32.50 -8.28 25.86
CA ASN A 330 -33.63 -9.04 26.36
C ASN A 330 -34.61 -8.15 27.15
N PHE A 331 -35.91 -8.43 27.03
CA PHE A 331 -36.96 -7.71 27.75
C PHE A 331 -37.35 -8.41 29.05
N ASP A 332 -37.34 -9.74 29.05
CA ASP A 332 -37.76 -10.55 30.18
C ASP A 332 -36.58 -11.01 31.06
N GLU A 333 -35.37 -11.02 30.50
CA GLU A 333 -34.11 -11.33 31.18
C GLU A 333 -33.15 -10.13 31.16
N LYS A 334 -32.06 -10.19 31.94
CA LYS A 334 -31.00 -9.19 31.84
C LYS A 334 -30.30 -9.31 30.50
N ASN A 335 -29.92 -8.16 29.93
CA ASN A 335 -29.02 -8.14 28.78
C ASN A 335 -27.70 -8.83 29.14
N THR A 336 -27.14 -9.55 28.17
CA THR A 336 -25.82 -10.18 28.30
C THR A 336 -24.89 -9.67 27.21
N THR A 337 -23.60 -9.61 27.55
CA THR A 337 -22.52 -9.33 26.60
C THR A 337 -21.48 -10.41 26.78
N GLU A 338 -21.17 -11.15 25.72
CA GLU A 338 -20.11 -12.16 25.75
C GLU A 338 -18.89 -11.66 24.97
N ALA A 339 -17.72 -12.05 25.48
CA ALA A 339 -16.42 -11.79 24.89
C ALA A 339 -15.73 -13.13 24.69
N THR A 340 -15.35 -13.49 23.46
CA THR A 340 -14.51 -14.68 23.30
C THR A 340 -13.10 -14.34 23.81
N ALA A 341 -12.67 -15.06 24.85
CA ALA A 341 -11.29 -15.01 25.27
C ALA A 341 -10.45 -15.61 24.13
N LYS A 342 -9.69 -14.77 23.41
CA LYS A 342 -8.61 -15.22 22.51
C LYS A 342 -7.76 -16.25 23.27
N ALA A 343 -7.86 -17.51 22.85
CA ALA A 343 -7.11 -18.62 23.41
C ALA A 343 -5.61 -18.38 23.15
N SER A 344 -4.90 -17.94 24.18
CA SER A 344 -3.45 -17.82 24.20
C SER A 344 -2.95 -18.02 25.62
N ALA A 345 -2.80 -19.29 26.02
CA ALA A 345 -1.72 -19.81 26.88
C ALA A 345 -2.10 -21.18 27.48
N PRO A 346 -1.12 -22.07 27.72
CA PRO A 346 -1.33 -23.51 27.82
C PRO A 346 -1.81 -23.97 29.19
N SER A 347 -2.58 -25.05 29.17
CA SER A 347 -3.02 -25.82 30.33
C SER A 347 -1.94 -25.98 31.40
N LYS A 348 -2.27 -25.53 32.61
CA LYS A 348 -1.76 -26.13 33.84
C LYS A 348 -2.93 -26.61 34.68
N ASN A 349 -2.94 -27.92 34.88
CA ASN A 349 -3.72 -28.62 35.89
C ASN A 349 -3.79 -27.82 37.19
N GLN A 350 -5.00 -27.66 37.71
CA GLN A 350 -5.23 -27.82 39.15
C GLN A 350 -6.68 -28.22 39.38
N GLU A 351 -6.84 -29.45 39.88
CA GLU A 351 -8.04 -29.88 40.59
C GLU A 351 -8.40 -28.84 41.66
N THR A 352 -9.67 -28.47 41.73
CA THR A 352 -10.31 -28.25 43.03
C THR A 352 -11.79 -28.54 42.92
N THR A 353 -12.19 -29.58 43.61
CA THR A 353 -13.54 -29.91 44.07
C THR A 353 -14.17 -28.72 44.83
N ASP A 354 -15.41 -28.34 44.53
CA ASP A 354 -16.60 -28.62 45.36
C ASP A 354 -17.89 -28.05 44.72
N LYS A 355 -18.99 -28.68 45.11
CA LYS A 355 -20.35 -28.75 44.56
C LYS A 355 -21.18 -27.45 44.53
N GLY A 356 -22.06 -27.40 43.53
CA GLY A 356 -23.31 -26.62 43.52
C GLY A 356 -24.11 -26.90 42.25
N SER A 357 -25.21 -27.64 42.37
CA SER A 357 -26.03 -28.20 41.30
C SER A 357 -26.77 -27.18 40.42
N GLU A 358 -26.80 -27.43 39.10
CA GLU A 358 -28.03 -27.54 38.30
C GLU A 358 -27.72 -28.38 37.05
N VAL A 359 -28.38 -29.53 36.92
CA VAL A 359 -28.22 -30.47 35.80
C VAL A 359 -29.09 -29.95 34.66
N ASN A 360 -28.49 -29.35 33.64
CA ASN A 360 -29.17 -29.07 32.38
C ASN A 360 -28.98 -30.31 31.48
N SER A 361 -30.04 -31.11 31.33
CA SER A 361 -30.02 -32.41 30.64
C SER A 361 -30.15 -32.27 29.12
N GLY A 362 -29.33 -31.43 28.49
CA GLY A 362 -29.33 -31.21 27.04
C GLY A 362 -27.93 -31.17 26.47
N VAL A 363 -27.79 -31.52 25.20
CA VAL A 363 -26.52 -31.46 24.48
C VAL A 363 -25.99 -30.02 24.48
N SER A 364 -24.75 -29.85 24.95
CA SER A 364 -24.08 -28.54 25.00
C SER A 364 -23.61 -28.10 23.61
N THR A 365 -23.46 -26.78 23.42
CA THR A 365 -22.89 -26.24 22.16
C THR A 365 -21.47 -26.72 21.91
N SER A 366 -20.67 -26.95 22.95
CA SER A 366 -19.34 -27.57 22.83
C SER A 366 -19.39 -29.00 22.29
N GLU A 367 -20.37 -29.79 22.70
CA GLU A 367 -20.54 -31.15 22.16
C GLU A 367 -20.95 -31.12 20.68
N VAL A 368 -21.79 -30.17 20.28
CA VAL A 368 -22.15 -29.94 18.87
C VAL A 368 -20.94 -29.48 18.05
N SER A 369 -20.11 -28.58 18.58
CA SER A 369 -18.87 -28.15 17.92
C SER A 369 -17.90 -29.32 17.71
N SER A 370 -17.62 -30.10 18.77
CA SER A 370 -16.77 -31.29 18.65
C SER A 370 -17.34 -32.33 17.68
N PHE A 371 -18.67 -32.49 17.65
CA PHE A 371 -19.33 -33.38 16.71
C PHE A 371 -19.15 -32.93 15.25
N ILE A 372 -19.34 -31.64 14.93
CA ILE A 372 -19.22 -31.17 13.55
C ILE A 372 -17.78 -31.26 13.04
N GLU A 373 -16.79 -31.08 13.92
CA GLU A 373 -15.37 -31.30 13.61
C GLU A 373 -15.12 -32.77 13.23
N GLN A 374 -15.61 -33.71 14.04
CA GLN A 374 -15.48 -35.14 13.75
C GLN A 374 -16.18 -35.54 12.45
N TYR A 375 -17.38 -35.00 12.21
CA TYR A 375 -18.10 -35.17 10.94
C TYR A 375 -17.25 -34.69 9.75
N MET A 376 -16.58 -33.54 9.86
CA MET A 376 -15.78 -33.00 8.76
C MET A 376 -14.56 -33.90 8.47
N TYR A 377 -13.81 -34.30 9.50
CA TYR A 377 -12.69 -35.23 9.32
C TYR A 377 -13.14 -36.58 8.73
N ALA A 378 -14.27 -37.12 9.20
CA ALA A 378 -14.83 -38.36 8.66
C ALA A 378 -15.26 -38.21 7.19
N THR A 379 -15.80 -37.05 6.81
CA THR A 379 -16.19 -36.73 5.43
C THR A 379 -14.99 -36.72 4.50
N ILE A 380 -13.89 -36.08 4.90
CA ILE A 380 -12.66 -36.02 4.10
C ILE A 380 -12.00 -37.39 3.99
N SER A 381 -11.94 -38.14 5.08
CA SER A 381 -11.49 -39.54 5.06
C SER A 381 -12.33 -40.41 4.14
N SER A 382 -13.65 -40.23 4.15
CA SER A 382 -14.59 -40.93 3.27
C SER A 382 -14.35 -40.63 1.79
N ILE A 383 -14.12 -39.37 1.44
CA ILE A 383 -13.81 -38.94 0.06
C ILE A 383 -12.49 -39.57 -0.40
N ASN A 384 -11.44 -39.46 0.41
CA ASN A 384 -10.09 -39.90 0.05
C ASN A 384 -9.93 -41.43 0.01
N SER A 385 -10.65 -42.15 0.88
CA SER A 385 -10.68 -43.62 0.88
C SER A 385 -11.68 -44.21 -0.13
N GLY A 386 -12.61 -43.38 -0.62
CA GLY A 386 -13.69 -43.81 -1.49
C GLY A 386 -14.77 -44.63 -0.78
N ASP A 387 -14.87 -44.55 0.54
CA ASP A 387 -15.79 -45.33 1.37
C ASP A 387 -16.76 -44.42 2.13
N PHE A 388 -18.01 -44.35 1.67
CA PHE A 388 -19.07 -43.57 2.31
C PHE A 388 -19.37 -44.01 3.75
N SER A 389 -19.13 -45.29 4.08
CA SER A 389 -19.47 -45.83 5.41
C SER A 389 -18.66 -45.20 6.54
N VAL A 390 -17.56 -44.50 6.23
CA VAL A 390 -16.75 -43.75 7.19
C VAL A 390 -17.47 -42.51 7.70
N ALA A 391 -18.15 -41.76 6.81
CA ALA A 391 -18.87 -40.54 7.17
C ALA A 391 -20.33 -40.82 7.55
N GLU A 392 -20.88 -41.94 7.08
CA GLU A 392 -22.27 -42.35 7.29
C GLU A 392 -22.78 -42.22 8.74
N PRO A 393 -22.03 -42.62 9.80
CA PRO A 393 -22.52 -42.56 11.18
C PRO A 393 -22.75 -41.14 11.71
N TYR A 394 -22.19 -40.12 11.05
CA TYR A 394 -22.29 -38.72 11.47
C TYR A 394 -23.41 -37.96 10.76
N ILE A 395 -24.21 -38.63 9.92
CA ILE A 395 -25.22 -37.98 9.09
C ILE A 395 -26.60 -38.54 9.48
N ASP A 396 -27.58 -37.66 9.67
CA ASP A 396 -28.96 -38.11 9.90
C ASP A 396 -29.46 -38.82 8.64
N SER A 397 -29.66 -40.14 8.74
CA SER A 397 -30.16 -40.99 7.65
C SER A 397 -31.52 -40.58 7.09
N ASN A 398 -32.30 -39.82 7.85
CA ASN A 398 -33.59 -39.26 7.42
C ASN A 398 -33.47 -37.82 6.88
N GLY A 399 -32.29 -37.20 7.01
CA GLY A 399 -32.02 -35.84 6.57
C GLY A 399 -31.62 -35.75 5.10
N PRO A 400 -31.83 -34.59 4.45
CA PRO A 400 -31.43 -34.37 3.06
C PRO A 400 -29.91 -34.54 2.85
N LYS A 401 -29.08 -34.29 3.88
CA LYS A 401 -27.61 -34.39 3.76
C LYS A 401 -27.13 -35.81 3.47
N TYR A 402 -27.84 -36.85 3.92
CA TYR A 402 -27.39 -38.23 3.75
C TYR A 402 -27.26 -38.62 2.26
N LYS A 403 -28.31 -38.36 1.48
CA LYS A 403 -28.28 -38.63 0.03
C LYS A 403 -27.31 -37.71 -0.70
N GLU A 404 -27.31 -36.42 -0.36
CA GLU A 404 -26.43 -35.42 -0.96
C GLU A 404 -24.95 -35.80 -0.78
N GLN A 405 -24.53 -36.13 0.45
CA GLN A 405 -23.16 -36.49 0.76
C GLN A 405 -22.75 -37.77 0.04
N LYS A 406 -23.61 -38.79 0.03
CA LYS A 406 -23.34 -40.06 -0.66
C LYS A 406 -23.14 -39.86 -2.17
N ASP A 407 -24.02 -39.08 -2.80
CA ASP A 407 -23.93 -38.78 -4.22
C ASP A 407 -22.68 -37.93 -4.54
N TYR A 408 -22.35 -36.96 -3.67
CA TYR A 408 -21.17 -36.11 -3.81
C TYR A 408 -19.86 -36.90 -3.66
N THR A 409 -19.72 -37.73 -2.63
CA THR A 409 -18.55 -38.61 -2.45
C THR A 409 -18.38 -39.53 -3.67
N ALA A 410 -19.46 -40.15 -4.16
CA ALA A 410 -19.41 -40.99 -5.37
C ALA A 410 -18.99 -40.20 -6.63
N TYR A 411 -19.43 -38.94 -6.76
CA TYR A 411 -19.02 -38.06 -7.84
C TYR A 411 -17.51 -37.72 -7.78
N LEU A 412 -17.00 -37.35 -6.61
CA LEU A 412 -15.58 -37.02 -6.43
C LEU A 412 -14.67 -38.21 -6.73
N ILE A 413 -15.02 -39.41 -6.23
CA ILE A 413 -14.30 -40.66 -6.52
C ILE A 413 -14.24 -40.90 -8.03
N LYS A 414 -15.38 -40.78 -8.73
CA LYS A 414 -15.44 -40.97 -10.19
C LYS A 414 -14.58 -39.97 -10.95
N LYS A 415 -14.39 -38.77 -10.40
CA LYS A 415 -13.56 -37.70 -10.99
C LYS A 415 -12.09 -37.79 -10.57
N GLY A 416 -11.73 -38.71 -9.69
CA GLY A 416 -10.38 -38.80 -9.13
C GLY A 416 -10.01 -37.54 -8.34
N ILE A 417 -10.99 -36.94 -7.65
CA ILE A 417 -10.78 -35.75 -6.81
C ILE A 417 -10.60 -36.21 -5.37
N THR A 418 -9.56 -35.70 -4.72
CA THR A 418 -9.30 -35.87 -3.28
C THR A 418 -9.17 -34.50 -2.63
N GLU A 419 -9.41 -34.41 -1.33
CA GLU A 419 -9.42 -33.16 -0.56
C GLU A 419 -8.55 -33.32 0.68
N ASP A 420 -7.71 -32.32 0.96
CA ASP A 420 -6.94 -32.22 2.21
C ASP A 420 -7.47 -31.06 3.03
N LEU A 421 -7.97 -31.33 4.23
CA LEU A 421 -8.47 -30.30 5.15
C LEU A 421 -7.30 -29.65 5.87
N LEU A 422 -7.01 -28.39 5.52
CA LEU A 422 -5.90 -27.60 6.07
C LEU A 422 -6.29 -26.95 7.39
N SER A 423 -7.50 -26.41 7.46
CA SER A 423 -8.05 -25.76 8.64
C SER A 423 -9.56 -25.94 8.71
N PHE A 424 -10.08 -26.10 9.92
CA PHE A 424 -11.50 -26.15 10.18
C PHE A 424 -11.77 -25.42 11.48
N ASN A 425 -12.63 -24.41 11.43
CA ASN A 425 -13.03 -23.63 12.59
C ASN A 425 -14.55 -23.63 12.71
N VAL A 426 -15.05 -23.98 13.89
CA VAL A 426 -16.46 -23.76 14.24
C VAL A 426 -16.58 -22.33 14.76
N ASN A 427 -17.19 -21.48 13.96
CA ASN A 427 -17.33 -20.06 14.27
C ASN A 427 -18.45 -19.82 15.28
N ARG A 428 -19.57 -20.55 15.16
CA ARG A 428 -20.76 -20.38 16.01
C ARG A 428 -21.66 -21.62 15.99
N VAL A 429 -22.29 -21.92 17.12
CA VAL A 429 -23.40 -22.89 17.23
C VAL A 429 -24.62 -22.20 17.82
N THR A 430 -25.75 -22.25 17.12
CA THR A 430 -27.03 -21.68 17.56
C THR A 430 -28.04 -22.80 17.72
N LYS A 431 -28.68 -22.92 18.90
CA LYS A 431 -29.81 -23.84 19.08
C LYS A 431 -31.04 -23.26 18.38
N LEU A 432 -31.63 -24.01 17.44
CA LEU A 432 -32.84 -23.63 16.70
C LEU A 432 -34.12 -24.06 17.42
N ASP A 433 -34.09 -25.27 18.00
CA ASP A 433 -35.15 -25.83 18.84
C ASP A 433 -34.55 -26.88 19.77
N ASP A 434 -35.39 -27.59 20.56
CA ASP A 434 -34.96 -28.58 21.54
C ASP A 434 -33.97 -29.62 20.99
N SER A 435 -34.05 -29.93 19.69
CA SER A 435 -33.29 -30.99 19.02
C SER A 435 -32.44 -30.53 17.83
N MET A 436 -32.49 -29.26 17.43
CA MET A 436 -31.83 -28.78 16.22
C MET A 436 -30.88 -27.64 16.52
N TYR A 437 -29.74 -27.65 15.83
CA TYR A 437 -28.67 -26.68 15.95
C TYR A 437 -28.26 -26.19 14.56
N LYS A 438 -27.89 -24.92 14.45
CA LYS A 438 -27.29 -24.31 13.27
C LYS A 438 -25.83 -24.02 13.57
N VAL A 439 -24.92 -24.57 12.77
CA VAL A 439 -23.48 -24.53 13.00
C VAL A 439 -22.81 -23.80 11.86
N TYR A 440 -22.06 -22.75 12.17
CA TYR A 440 -21.36 -21.90 11.21
C TYR A 440 -19.88 -22.26 11.24
N THR A 441 -19.30 -22.52 10.07
CA THR A 441 -17.94 -23.04 9.96
C THR A 441 -17.14 -22.27 8.91
N THR A 442 -15.83 -22.18 9.11
CA THR A 442 -14.86 -21.77 8.09
C THR A 442 -13.92 -22.94 7.82
N GLU A 443 -13.83 -23.31 6.55
CA GLU A 443 -13.11 -24.49 6.08
C GLU A 443 -12.07 -24.10 5.03
N GLU A 444 -10.86 -24.63 5.13
CA GLU A 444 -9.78 -24.44 4.16
C GLU A 444 -9.27 -25.78 3.65
N TYR A 445 -9.16 -25.90 2.32
CA TYR A 445 -8.81 -27.14 1.64
C TYR A 445 -7.74 -26.94 0.58
N ASP A 446 -6.89 -27.95 0.42
CA ASP A 446 -6.24 -28.23 -0.86
C ASP A 446 -7.04 -29.31 -1.59
N ILE A 447 -7.58 -28.98 -2.77
CA ILE A 447 -8.35 -29.90 -3.61
C ILE A 447 -7.46 -30.39 -4.74
N SER A 448 -7.19 -31.69 -4.75
CA SER A 448 -6.42 -32.36 -5.79
C SER A 448 -7.34 -32.97 -6.84
N TYR A 449 -7.12 -32.66 -8.11
CA TYR A 449 -7.94 -33.14 -9.22
C TYR A 449 -7.25 -34.29 -9.97
N GLY A 450 -8.03 -35.10 -10.69
CA GLY A 450 -7.51 -36.27 -11.43
C GLY A 450 -6.52 -35.95 -12.56
N ASP A 451 -6.35 -34.67 -12.93
CA ASP A 451 -5.32 -34.19 -13.86
C ASP A 451 -3.99 -33.82 -13.19
N GLY A 452 -3.91 -33.96 -11.86
CA GLY A 452 -2.76 -33.63 -11.03
C GLY A 452 -2.69 -32.17 -10.59
N SER A 453 -3.67 -31.33 -10.95
CA SER A 453 -3.74 -29.96 -10.43
C SER A 453 -4.22 -29.93 -8.98
N VAL A 454 -3.71 -28.97 -8.21
CA VAL A 454 -4.13 -28.70 -6.83
C VAL A 454 -4.63 -27.26 -6.74
N LYS A 455 -5.74 -27.05 -6.04
CA LYS A 455 -6.29 -25.71 -5.79
C LYS A 455 -6.60 -25.54 -4.31
N TYR A 456 -6.06 -24.47 -3.74
CA TYR A 456 -6.49 -23.95 -2.46
C TYR A 456 -7.91 -23.39 -2.58
N LYS A 457 -8.75 -23.70 -1.60
CA LYS A 457 -10.13 -23.20 -1.50
C LYS A 457 -10.46 -22.92 -0.04
N LYS A 458 -11.17 -21.82 0.19
CA LYS A 458 -11.71 -21.44 1.49
C LYS A 458 -13.22 -21.26 1.39
N PHE A 459 -13.96 -21.79 2.36
CA PHE A 459 -15.41 -21.73 2.41
C PHE A 459 -15.91 -21.26 3.76
N ASN A 460 -17.02 -20.51 3.72
CA ASN A 460 -17.86 -20.28 4.88
C ASN A 460 -19.16 -21.08 4.70
N SER A 461 -19.43 -21.99 5.64
CA SER A 461 -20.51 -22.97 5.54
C SER A 461 -21.46 -22.87 6.73
N ILE A 462 -22.70 -23.30 6.51
CA ILE A 462 -23.74 -23.34 7.55
C ILE A 462 -24.42 -24.71 7.51
N HIS A 463 -24.35 -25.44 8.62
CA HIS A 463 -24.90 -26.77 8.79
C HIS A 463 -26.11 -26.74 9.73
N LYS A 464 -27.06 -27.65 9.53
CA LYS A 464 -28.01 -28.07 10.56
C LYS A 464 -27.57 -29.38 11.16
N VAL A 465 -27.42 -29.41 12.48
CA VAL A 465 -27.13 -30.61 13.26
C VAL A 465 -28.35 -30.94 14.10
N LYS A 466 -28.70 -32.21 14.18
CA LYS A 466 -29.87 -32.71 14.89
C LYS A 466 -29.46 -33.66 16.01
N GLU A 467 -30.04 -33.49 17.17
CA GLU A 467 -30.11 -34.50 18.23
C GLU A 467 -31.17 -35.54 17.87
N LEU A 468 -30.70 -36.76 17.64
CA LEU A 468 -31.52 -37.91 17.26
C LEU A 468 -32.21 -38.51 18.48
N SER A 469 -33.20 -39.37 18.23
CA SER A 469 -34.03 -39.96 19.30
C SER A 469 -33.25 -40.84 20.29
N ASP A 470 -32.05 -41.29 19.93
CA ASP A 470 -31.14 -42.06 20.78
C ASP A 470 -30.14 -41.18 21.55
N GLY A 471 -30.25 -39.85 21.43
CA GLY A 471 -29.37 -38.86 22.06
C GLY A 471 -28.07 -38.61 21.30
N SER A 472 -27.84 -39.27 20.16
CA SER A 472 -26.69 -38.97 19.30
C SER A 472 -26.92 -37.74 18.43
N LEU A 473 -25.85 -37.15 17.89
CA LEU A 473 -25.93 -36.05 16.93
C LEU A 473 -25.79 -36.56 15.50
N GLY A 474 -26.50 -35.94 14.56
CA GLY A 474 -26.42 -36.21 13.12
C GLY A 474 -26.50 -34.92 12.31
N VAL A 475 -25.65 -34.75 11.29
CA VAL A 475 -25.80 -33.63 10.36
C VAL A 475 -27.06 -33.86 9.52
N TYR A 476 -28.02 -32.95 9.64
CA TYR A 476 -29.30 -33.02 8.95
C TYR A 476 -29.22 -32.41 7.54
N GLN A 477 -28.60 -31.24 7.41
CA GLN A 477 -28.58 -30.45 6.18
C GLN A 477 -27.33 -29.56 6.11
N LEU A 478 -26.74 -29.42 4.91
CA LEU A 478 -25.88 -28.27 4.59
C LEU A 478 -26.79 -27.17 4.04
N ILE A 479 -26.94 -26.06 4.77
CA ILE A 479 -27.82 -24.94 4.37
C ILE A 479 -27.16 -24.15 3.24
N SER A 480 -25.88 -23.81 3.41
CA SER A 480 -25.11 -23.04 2.44
C SER A 480 -23.63 -23.32 2.60
N SER A 481 -22.88 -23.17 1.51
CA SER A 481 -21.42 -23.13 1.51
C SER A 481 -20.99 -22.13 0.44
N THR A 482 -20.23 -21.11 0.84
CA THR A 482 -19.84 -20.00 -0.05
C THR A 482 -18.32 -19.93 -0.12
N GLU A 483 -17.77 -19.98 -1.33
CA GLU A 483 -16.33 -19.82 -1.56
C GLU A 483 -15.90 -18.38 -1.25
N VAL A 484 -14.87 -18.24 -0.42
CA VAL A 484 -14.17 -16.99 -0.15
C VAL A 484 -13.07 -16.84 -1.20
N LYS A 485 -13.07 -15.72 -1.94
CA LYS A 485 -12.22 -15.51 -3.12
C LYS A 485 -10.93 -14.79 -2.82
#